data_AF-A0A699HAT0-F1
#
_entry.id   AF-A0A699HAT0-F1
#
_cell.length_a   1.000
_cell.length_b   1.000
_cell.length_c   1.000
_cell.angle_alpha   90.00
_cell.angle_beta   90.00
_cell.angle_gamma   90.00
#
_symmetry.space_group_name_H-M   'P 1'
#
loop_
_entity.id
_entity.type
_entity.pdbx_description
1 polymer ?
#
loop_
_entity_poly.entity_id
_entity_poly.type
_entity_poly.pdbx_seq_one_letter_code
_entity_poly.pdbx_strand_id
1 'polypeptide(L)'
;MQEEKGILMGFFKVDNIAEDYKVNLVSIHLFDLALMWHRQFVRFTRNDVEWNAYRTAILKRFDVVYDDPLGEIKKLRQTNAV
;
A
#
# COMPACT_ATOMS: atom_id res chain seq x y z
N MET A 1 8.01 -1.73 -7.28
CA MET A 1 7.48 -1.50 -5.92
C MET A 1 8.50 -1.73 -4.78
N GLN A 2 9.79 -2.01 -5.04
CA GLN A 2 10.82 -1.90 -3.99
C GLN A 2 11.31 -0.44 -3.84
N GLU A 3 11.30 0.31 -4.95
CA GLU A 3 11.75 1.70 -5.00
C GLU A 3 10.81 2.67 -4.26
N GLU A 4 9.49 2.49 -4.38
CA GLU A 4 8.50 3.28 -3.62
C GLU A 4 8.56 3.05 -2.10
N LYS A 5 8.90 1.82 -1.66
CA LYS A 5 9.07 1.52 -0.24
C LYS A 5 10.25 2.29 0.37
N GLY A 6 11.29 2.56 -0.42
CA GLY A 6 12.44 3.39 -0.01
C GLY A 6 12.10 4.87 0.11
N ILE A 7 11.30 5.41 -0.83
CA ILE A 7 10.93 6.83 -0.86
C ILE A 7 10.05 7.19 0.34
N LEU A 8 9.03 6.38 0.65
CA LEU A 8 8.15 6.63 1.80
C LEU A 8 8.91 6.56 3.12
N MET A 9 9.79 5.56 3.27
CA MET A 9 10.57 5.38 4.50
C MET A 9 11.61 6.49 4.69
N GLY A 10 12.18 7.02 3.61
CA GLY A 10 13.05 8.19 3.63
C GLY A 10 12.31 9.48 3.99
N PHE A 11 11.15 9.73 3.37
CA PHE A 11 10.33 10.92 3.61
C PHE A 11 9.92 11.06 5.08
N PHE A 12 9.41 9.99 5.69
CA PHE A 12 9.00 10.01 7.11
C PHE A 12 10.17 10.19 8.09
N LYS A 13 11.39 9.72 7.73
CA LYS A 13 12.59 9.87 8.57
C LYS A 13 13.19 11.27 8.49
N VAL A 14 13.10 11.92 7.33
CA VAL A 14 13.69 13.25 7.08
C VAL A 14 12.82 14.36 7.70
N ASP A 15 11.50 14.21 7.69
CA ASP A 15 10.58 15.28 8.12
C ASP A 15 10.14 15.21 9.60
N ASN A 16 10.72 14.31 10.41
CA ASN A 16 10.37 14.09 11.83
C ASN A 16 8.85 14.04 12.08
N ILE A 17 8.13 13.37 11.18
CA ILE A 17 6.67 13.35 11.20
C ILE A 17 6.21 12.50 12.38
N ALA A 18 5.40 13.08 13.26
CA ALA A 18 4.81 12.35 14.38
C ALA A 18 4.03 11.13 13.87
N GLU A 19 4.16 10.01 14.58
CA GLU A 19 3.54 8.72 14.23
C GLU A 19 2.05 8.86 13.87
N ASP A 20 1.35 9.73 14.59
CA ASP A 20 -0.08 10.04 14.44
C ASP A 20 -0.46 10.55 13.04
N TYR A 21 0.47 11.19 12.31
CA TYR A 21 0.20 11.71 10.96
C TYR A 21 0.58 10.73 9.85
N LYS A 22 1.39 9.71 10.14
CA LYS A 22 1.92 8.79 9.12
C LYS A 22 0.81 8.01 8.41
N VAL A 23 -0.20 7.59 9.17
CA VAL A 23 -1.38 6.89 8.63
C VAL A 23 -2.14 7.76 7.64
N ASN A 24 -2.32 9.06 7.93
CA ASN A 24 -3.00 9.96 7.01
C ASN A 24 -2.15 10.31 5.78
N LEU A 25 -0.85 10.54 5.97
CA LEU A 25 0.05 10.93 4.87
C LEU A 25 0.26 9.82 3.84
N VAL A 26 0.29 8.55 4.27
CA VAL A 26 0.46 7.44 3.31
C VAL A 26 -0.67 7.41 2.28
N SER A 27 -1.86 7.95 2.60
CA SER A 27 -2.99 8.03 1.66
C SER A 27 -2.68 8.79 0.37
N ILE A 28 -1.71 9.71 0.39
CA ILE A 28 -1.25 10.48 -0.79
C ILE A 28 -0.63 9.54 -1.83
N HIS A 29 -0.10 8.40 -1.39
CA HIS A 29 0.56 7.41 -2.23
C HIS A 29 -0.30 6.17 -2.50
N LEU A 30 -1.56 6.16 -2.04
CA LEU A 30 -2.49 5.07 -2.31
C LEU A 30 -3.43 5.46 -3.43
N PHE A 31 -3.70 4.50 -4.32
CA PHE A 31 -4.61 4.67 -5.45
C PHE A 31 -5.68 3.58 -5.46
N ASP A 32 -6.79 3.87 -6.15
CA ASP A 32 -7.88 2.93 -6.42
C ASP A 32 -8.31 2.10 -5.20
N LEU A 33 -8.16 0.78 -5.29
CA LEU A 33 -8.58 -0.18 -4.28
C LEU A 33 -7.83 0.00 -2.95
N ALA A 34 -6.57 0.40 -3.00
CA ALA A 34 -5.77 0.66 -1.80
C ALA A 34 -6.24 1.92 -1.07
N LEU A 35 -6.59 2.98 -1.81
CA LEU A 35 -7.13 4.20 -1.24
C LEU A 35 -8.53 4.00 -0.65
N MET A 36 -9.40 3.25 -1.35
CA MET A 36 -10.72 2.89 -0.82
C MET A 36 -10.59 2.09 0.49
N TRP A 37 -9.69 1.10 0.52
CA TRP A 37 -9.43 0.32 1.72
C TRP A 37 -8.92 1.19 2.87
N HIS A 38 -7.95 2.07 2.61
CA HIS A 38 -7.42 2.99 3.61
C HIS A 38 -8.53 3.84 4.25
N ARG A 39 -9.40 4.47 3.45
CA ARG A 39 -10.52 5.29 3.95
C ARG A 39 -11.46 4.48 4.85
N GLN A 40 -11.76 3.24 4.46
CA GLN A 40 -12.60 2.35 5.24
C GLN A 40 -11.90 1.92 6.55
N PHE A 41 -10.62 1.56 6.48
CA PHE A 41 -9.82 1.15 7.62
C PHE A 41 -9.75 2.23 8.69
N VAL A 42 -9.38 3.46 8.30
CA VAL A 42 -9.30 4.62 9.19
C VAL A 42 -10.66 4.95 9.82
N ARG A 43 -11.75 4.83 9.06
CA ARG A 43 -13.11 5.01 9.59
C ARG A 43 -13.47 3.98 10.67
N PHE A 44 -13.02 2.73 10.53
CA PHE A 44 -13.26 1.69 11.53
C PHE A 44 -12.38 1.84 12.77
N THR A 45 -11.14 2.29 12.62
CA THR A 45 -10.20 2.48 13.74
C THR A 45 -10.35 3.84 14.44
N ARG A 46 -11.25 4.72 13.97
CA ARG A 46 -11.49 6.06 14.53
C ARG A 46 -10.22 6.92 14.64
N ASN A 47 -9.30 6.79 13.67
CA ASN A 47 -7.97 7.43 13.68
C ASN A 47 -7.03 7.00 14.82
N ASP A 48 -7.39 5.97 15.60
CA ASP A 48 -6.60 5.48 16.74
C ASP A 48 -5.86 4.19 16.36
N VAL A 49 -5.00 4.29 15.35
CA VAL A 49 -4.20 3.14 14.90
C VAL A 49 -2.74 3.51 14.79
N GLU A 50 -1.91 2.76 15.50
CA GLU A 50 -0.46 2.88 15.42
C GLU A 50 0.03 2.59 13.99
N TRP A 51 1.02 3.36 13.54
CA TRP A 51 1.60 3.21 12.21
C TRP A 51 2.06 1.77 11.92
N ASN A 52 2.67 1.08 12.88
CA ASN A 52 3.18 -0.27 12.67
C ASN A 52 2.05 -1.30 12.46
N ALA A 53 0.93 -1.15 13.18
CA ALA A 53 -0.27 -1.95 12.99
C ALA A 53 -0.91 -1.68 11.62
N TYR A 54 -0.99 -0.41 11.22
CA TYR A 54 -1.45 -0.01 9.88
C TYR A 54 -0.60 -0.63 8.78
N ARG A 55 0.74 -0.52 8.88
CA ARG A 55 1.71 -1.08 7.93
C ARG A 55 1.54 -2.58 7.78
N THR A 56 1.35 -3.30 8.88
CA THR A 56 1.15 -4.75 8.85
C THR A 56 -0.17 -5.11 8.16
N ALA A 57 -1.25 -4.37 8.45
CA ALA A 57 -2.56 -4.62 7.86
C ALA A 57 -2.60 -4.35 6.35
N ILE A 58 -1.99 -3.24 5.90
CA ILE A 58 -1.96 -2.90 4.46
C ILE A 58 -1.10 -3.88 3.67
N LEU A 59 0.07 -4.27 4.21
CA LEU A 59 0.91 -5.30 3.59
C LEU A 59 0.16 -6.63 3.54
N LYS A 60 -0.41 -7.11 4.64
CA LYS A 60 -1.17 -8.39 4.63
C LYS A 60 -2.27 -8.42 3.56
N ARG A 61 -2.90 -7.28 3.25
CA ARG A 61 -3.99 -7.21 2.27
C ARG A 61 -3.51 -7.11 0.82
N PHE A 62 -2.43 -6.36 0.55
CA PHE A 62 -2.00 -6.03 -0.82
C PHE A 62 -0.67 -6.66 -1.23
N ASP A 63 0.11 -7.21 -0.30
CA ASP A 63 1.41 -7.83 -0.58
C ASP A 63 1.26 -9.17 -1.32
N VAL A 64 0.13 -9.88 -1.12
CA VAL A 64 -0.19 -11.15 -1.83
C VAL A 64 -0.45 -10.95 -3.33
N VAL A 65 -0.77 -9.73 -3.77
CA VAL A 65 -1.14 -9.46 -5.18
C VAL A 65 0.07 -9.46 -6.12
N TYR A 66 1.30 -9.47 -5.57
CA TYR A 66 2.55 -9.36 -6.32
C TYR A 66 3.44 -10.60 -6.21
N ASP A 67 2.90 -11.76 -5.84
CA ASP A 67 3.70 -13.00 -5.77
C ASP A 67 4.16 -13.50 -7.15
N ASP A 68 3.46 -13.16 -8.25
CA ASP A 68 3.94 -13.46 -9.60
C ASP A 68 3.49 -12.44 -10.67
N PRO A 69 4.07 -11.21 -10.68
CA PRO A 69 3.79 -10.22 -11.72
C PRO A 69 4.19 -10.70 -13.12
N LEU A 70 5.12 -11.65 -13.24
CA LEU A 70 5.52 -12.25 -14.51
C LEU A 70 4.53 -13.31 -14.99
N GLY A 71 3.94 -14.09 -14.08
CA GLY A 71 2.92 -15.11 -14.36
C GLY A 71 1.63 -14.52 -14.92
N GLU A 72 1.17 -13.39 -14.40
CA GLU A 72 -0.01 -12.69 -14.91
C GLU A 72 0.23 -12.05 -16.30
N ILE A 73 1.44 -11.52 -16.55
CA ILE A 73 1.84 -11.04 -17.89
C ILE A 73 1.94 -12.21 -18.89
N LYS A 74 2.36 -13.39 -18.44
CA LYS A 74 2.47 -14.59 -19.28
C LYS A 74 1.08 -15.12 -19.68
N LYS A 75 0.07 -15.02 -18.81
CA LYS A 75 -1.34 -15.38 -19.10
C LYS A 75 -1.99 -14.45 -20.14
N LEU A 76 -1.58 -13.20 -20.19
CA LEU A 76 -2.09 -12.20 -21.14
C LEU A 76 -1.64 -12.41 -22.59
N ARG A 77 -0.68 -13.30 -22.86
CA ARG A 77 0.00 -13.38 -24.16
C ARG A 77 -0.48 -14.44 -25.15
N GLN A 78 -1.63 -15.09 -24.96
CA GLN A 78 -2.13 -16.03 -25.98
C GLN A 78 -3.67 -16.07 -26.09
N THR A 79 -4.22 -15.09 -26.79
CA THR A 79 -5.47 -15.23 -27.56
C THR A 79 -5.20 -14.72 -28.96
N ASN A 80 -4.46 -15.52 -29.74
CA ASN A 80 -4.44 -15.46 -31.20
C ASN A 80 -3.99 -16.84 -31.68
N ALA A 81 -4.89 -17.82 -31.55
CA ALA A 81 -4.90 -18.97 -32.44
C ALA A 81 -6.15 -18.79 -33.30
N VAL A 82 -5.96 -18.07 -34.42
CA VAL A 82 -6.87 -18.07 -35.58
C VAL A 82 -6.51 -19.28 -36.42
#